data_AF-A0A2A6CEP7-F1
#
_entry.id   AF-A0A2A6CEP7-F1
#
_cell.length_a   1.000
_cell.length_b   1.000
_cell.length_c   1.000
_cell.angle_alpha   90.00
_cell.angle_beta   90.00
_cell.angle_gamma   90.00
#
_symmetry.space_group_name_H-M   'P 1'
#
loop_
_entity.id
_entity.type
_entity.pdbx_description
1 polymer ?
#
loop_
_entity_poly.entity_id
_entity_poly.type
_entity_poly.pdbx_seq_one_letter_code
_entity_poly.pdbx_strand_id
1 'polypeptide(L)'
;MMFFVNSITCCELGISIERVVSIKKPAKYHVEPLSLPWILTFVATTCCFSGVVGWLITHRVETTQAMIGALLNNLNDMVAFITSIIVVLHCQKKYMRIKYTNKRTLNERYQTKEAYSVAKAMIPAYACNMVCKMLCMCCNWIYISGFHKLHGGYGVFEAIYILLNIFVCGVGSSFFLAGHDQLRARLSKIMGRKVPTTVVPFRAPGETLLVLSVVALCAFAHFEQGASPAPLTAEKKAEIKAKIQEKLATLSPEAQTAGNSILAAFEANEGNMEATKSAVESIFSGLSDSVKAELKSILPPGAHFGGHHRTTTPSA
;
A
#
# COMPACT_ATOMS: atom_id res chain seq x y z
N MET A 1 13.03 21.25 0.37
CA MET A 1 11.79 20.96 1.12
C MET A 1 11.72 19.53 1.72
N MET A 2 12.75 18.67 1.50
CA MET A 2 12.80 17.28 2.01
C MET A 2 12.81 17.12 3.55
N PHE A 3 13.04 18.18 4.33
CA PHE A 3 13.08 18.14 5.80
C PHE A 3 11.75 17.67 6.46
N PHE A 4 10.60 17.94 5.84
CA PHE A 4 9.29 17.66 6.45
C PHE A 4 8.89 16.18 6.41
N VAL A 5 9.49 15.38 5.53
CA VAL A 5 9.01 14.02 5.27
C VAL A 5 9.46 13.02 6.34
N ASN A 6 10.68 13.17 6.87
CA ASN A 6 11.14 12.33 7.98
C ASN A 6 10.32 12.52 9.27
N SER A 7 9.69 13.69 9.43
CA SER A 7 8.92 13.99 10.64
C SER A 7 7.72 13.05 10.79
N ILE A 8 7.11 12.60 9.68
CA ILE A 8 5.96 11.69 9.69
C ILE A 8 6.38 10.29 10.15
N THR A 9 7.41 9.73 9.53
CA THR A 9 7.96 8.40 9.86
C THR A 9 8.32 8.30 11.34
N CYS A 10 8.96 9.33 11.85
CA CYS A 10 9.30 9.35 13.25
C CYS A 10 8.03 9.47 14.11
N CYS A 11 7.07 10.35 13.81
CA CYS A 11 5.80 10.38 14.55
C CYS A 11 5.09 9.02 14.61
N GLU A 12 5.10 8.22 13.53
CA GLU A 12 4.59 6.85 13.51
C GLU A 12 5.35 5.92 14.48
N LEU A 13 6.68 6.03 14.50
CA LEU A 13 7.55 5.31 15.43
C LEU A 13 7.25 5.70 16.89
N GLY A 14 7.06 7.00 17.16
CA GLY A 14 6.74 7.53 18.48
C GLY A 14 5.41 7.02 19.00
N ILE A 15 4.37 7.05 18.15
CA ILE A 15 3.07 6.45 18.47
C ILE A 15 3.23 4.95 18.73
N SER A 16 3.99 4.23 17.91
CA SER A 16 4.22 2.79 18.10
C SER A 16 4.91 2.48 19.44
N ILE A 17 5.94 3.23 19.80
CA ILE A 17 6.63 3.09 21.09
C ILE A 17 5.71 3.43 22.25
N GLU A 18 4.94 4.52 22.14
CA GLU A 18 3.94 4.91 23.14
C GLU A 18 2.97 3.76 23.41
N ARG A 19 2.52 3.05 22.37
CA ARG A 19 1.61 1.91 22.51
C ARG A 19 2.27 0.75 23.23
N VAL A 20 3.57 0.50 23.03
CA VAL A 20 4.30 -0.52 23.79
C VAL A 20 4.41 -0.13 25.27
N VAL A 21 4.66 1.15 25.55
CA VAL A 21 4.75 1.67 26.92
C VAL A 21 3.39 1.58 27.62
N SER A 22 2.31 1.97 26.95
CA SER A 22 0.95 1.94 27.50
C SER A 22 0.53 0.51 27.86
N ILE A 23 0.88 -0.47 27.04
CA ILE A 23 0.61 -1.87 27.39
C ILE A 23 1.57 -2.42 28.43
N LYS A 24 2.80 -1.92 28.61
CA LYS A 24 3.73 -2.47 29.63
C LYS A 24 3.22 -2.23 31.06
N LYS A 25 2.69 -1.05 31.35
CA LYS A 25 2.16 -0.67 32.68
C LYS A 25 0.78 -0.02 32.59
N PRO A 26 -0.26 -0.78 32.18
CA PRO A 26 -1.54 -0.20 31.84
C PRO A 26 -2.19 0.49 33.05
N ALA A 27 -2.13 -0.12 34.23
CA ALA A 27 -2.72 0.47 35.45
C ALA A 27 -2.22 1.90 35.78
N LYS A 28 -1.01 2.27 35.35
CA LYS A 28 -0.38 3.56 35.67
C LYS A 28 -0.37 4.56 34.51
N TYR A 29 -0.55 4.08 33.27
CA TYR A 29 -0.29 4.87 32.08
C TYR A 29 -1.11 6.17 31.98
N HIS A 30 -2.41 6.14 32.34
CA HIS A 30 -3.26 7.34 32.30
C HIS A 30 -3.17 8.23 33.54
N VAL A 31 -2.53 7.73 34.61
CA VAL A 31 -2.42 8.46 35.89
C VAL A 31 -1.11 9.22 35.97
N GLU A 32 -0.06 8.71 35.31
CA GLU A 32 1.24 9.36 35.31
C GLU A 32 1.29 10.48 34.24
N PRO A 33 1.63 11.73 34.62
CA PRO A 33 1.85 12.83 33.66
C PRO A 33 3.09 12.62 32.77
N LEU A 34 3.77 11.48 32.91
CA LEU A 34 5.01 11.14 32.20
C LEU A 34 4.83 11.01 30.69
N SER A 35 3.62 10.81 30.16
CA SER A 35 3.41 10.63 28.71
C SER A 35 3.83 11.86 27.91
N LEU A 36 3.59 13.08 28.41
CA LEU A 36 3.88 14.31 27.68
C LEU A 36 5.39 14.57 27.51
N PRO A 37 6.24 14.51 28.56
CA PRO A 37 7.70 14.64 28.40
C PRO A 37 8.30 13.64 27.41
N TRP A 38 7.82 12.39 27.40
CA TRP A 38 8.27 11.37 26.45
C TRP A 38 7.90 11.74 25.01
N ILE A 39 6.65 12.17 24.77
CA ILE A 39 6.21 12.63 23.45
C ILE A 39 7.04 13.83 23.00
N LEU A 40 7.27 14.82 23.87
CA LEU A 40 8.07 16.00 23.56
C LEU A 40 9.54 15.64 23.24
N THR A 41 10.14 14.76 24.04
CA THR A 41 11.52 14.27 23.81
C THR A 41 11.61 13.55 22.47
N PHE A 42 10.62 12.73 22.16
CA PHE A 42 10.54 12.02 20.90
C PHE A 42 10.36 12.97 19.70
N VAL A 43 9.46 13.96 19.78
CA VAL A 43 9.28 14.99 18.74
C VAL A 43 10.56 15.81 18.56
N ALA A 44 11.21 16.22 19.64
CA ALA A 44 12.48 16.94 19.56
C ALA A 44 13.57 16.10 18.86
N THR A 45 13.70 14.83 19.23
CA THR A 45 14.68 13.91 18.64
C THR A 45 14.40 13.70 17.15
N THR A 46 13.12 13.58 16.79
CA THR A 46 12.63 13.49 15.41
C THR A 46 13.00 14.72 14.59
N CYS A 47 12.75 15.92 15.12
CA CYS A 47 13.09 17.16 14.45
C CYS A 47 14.60 17.30 14.26
N CYS A 48 15.40 16.95 15.28
CA CYS A 48 16.87 16.96 15.20
C CYS A 48 17.38 15.97 14.14
N PHE A 49 16.90 14.72 14.15
CA PHE A 49 17.29 13.71 13.16
C PHE A 49 16.90 14.13 11.74
N SER A 50 15.67 14.63 11.56
CA SER A 50 15.19 15.17 10.28
C SER A 50 16.05 16.33 9.80
N GLY A 51 16.48 17.20 10.72
CA GLY A 51 17.41 18.30 10.46
C GLY A 51 18.77 17.83 9.96
N VAL A 52 19.37 16.82 10.62
CA VAL A 52 20.65 16.23 10.19
C VAL A 52 20.53 15.59 8.81
N VAL A 53 19.50 14.77 8.60
CA VAL A 53 19.28 14.10 7.30
C VAL A 53 19.05 15.12 6.20
N GLY A 54 18.22 16.14 6.43
CA GLY A 54 17.99 17.18 5.43
C GLY A 54 19.25 18.01 5.17
N TRP A 55 20.05 18.33 6.18
CA TRP A 55 21.34 19.00 6.01
C TRP A 55 22.30 18.18 5.12
N LEU A 56 22.39 16.86 5.36
CA LEU A 56 23.18 15.95 4.53
C LEU A 56 22.71 15.94 3.07
N ILE A 57 21.40 15.93 2.83
CA ILE A 57 20.81 15.89 1.49
C ILE A 57 20.91 17.22 0.75
N THR A 58 20.97 18.36 1.46
CA THR A 58 21.13 19.68 0.82
C THR A 58 22.51 19.93 0.21
N HIS A 59 23.50 19.09 0.53
CA HIS A 59 24.78 19.12 -0.18
C HIS A 59 24.56 18.65 -1.63
N ARG A 60 25.46 19.03 -2.56
CA ARG A 60 25.33 18.66 -3.98
C ARG A 60 25.03 17.16 -4.11
N VAL A 61 24.09 16.81 -4.99
CA VAL A 61 23.56 15.43 -5.15
C VAL A 61 24.67 14.40 -5.39
N GLU A 62 25.77 14.82 -6.00
CA GLU A 62 26.93 13.99 -6.32
C GLU A 62 27.86 13.72 -5.10
N THR A 63 27.57 14.33 -3.96
CA THR A 63 28.40 14.16 -2.75
C THR A 63 28.04 12.88 -2.01
N THR A 64 29.06 12.27 -1.41
CA THR A 64 28.88 11.16 -0.46
C THR A 64 27.91 11.50 0.67
N GLN A 65 27.84 12.78 1.08
CA GLN A 65 26.92 13.26 2.09
C GLN A 65 25.45 13.10 1.68
N ALA A 66 25.09 13.47 0.44
CA ALA A 66 23.73 13.29 -0.07
C ALA A 66 23.34 11.80 -0.13
N MET A 67 24.28 10.92 -0.54
CA MET A 67 24.07 9.47 -0.52
C MET A 67 23.86 8.93 0.89
N ILE A 68 24.68 9.37 1.86
CA ILE A 68 24.53 8.99 3.28
C ILE A 68 23.17 9.47 3.81
N GLY A 69 22.78 10.71 3.51
CA GLY A 69 21.48 11.26 3.90
C GLY A 69 20.31 10.44 3.35
N ALA A 70 20.37 10.07 2.06
CA ALA A 70 19.38 9.20 1.43
C ALA A 70 19.34 7.80 2.08
N LEU A 71 20.49 7.20 2.37
CA LEU A 71 20.57 5.89 3.03
C LEU A 71 19.97 5.93 4.44
N LEU A 72 20.31 6.95 5.24
CA LEU A 72 19.77 7.15 6.59
C LEU A 72 18.25 7.34 6.57
N ASN A 73 17.74 8.10 5.60
CA ASN A 73 16.30 8.28 5.41
C ASN A 73 15.60 6.94 5.13
N ASN A 74 16.11 6.17 4.18
CA ASN A 74 15.53 4.88 3.79
C ASN A 74 15.59 3.87 4.94
N LEU A 75 16.69 3.85 5.70
CA LEU A 75 16.84 2.99 6.87
C LEU A 75 15.83 3.35 7.96
N ASN A 76 15.61 4.64 8.21
CA ASN A 76 14.60 5.12 9.17
C ASN A 76 13.19 4.63 8.80
N ASP A 77 12.83 4.70 7.51
CA ASP A 77 11.54 4.20 7.02
C ASP A 77 11.38 2.68 7.23
N MET A 78 12.42 1.91 6.94
CA MET A 78 12.42 0.45 7.19
C MET A 78 12.28 0.12 8.67
N VAL A 79 13.03 0.81 9.54
CA VAL A 79 12.98 0.61 11.01
C VAL A 79 11.59 0.96 11.54
N ALA A 80 10.98 2.05 11.08
CA ALA A 80 9.64 2.46 11.49
C ALA A 80 8.59 1.40 11.14
N PHE A 81 8.68 0.81 9.95
CA PHE A 81 7.77 -0.25 9.53
C PHE A 81 7.95 -1.54 10.32
N ILE A 82 9.20 -2.02 10.45
CA ILE A 82 9.50 -3.23 11.22
C ILE A 82 9.03 -3.07 12.67
N THR A 83 9.33 -1.91 13.27
CA THR A 83 8.87 -1.59 14.63
C THR A 83 7.35 -1.63 14.71
N SER A 84 6.66 -1.00 13.77
CA SER A 84 5.20 -0.99 13.71
C SER A 84 4.60 -2.40 13.67
N ILE A 85 5.17 -3.31 12.86
CA ILE A 85 4.75 -4.72 12.83
C ILE A 85 5.00 -5.40 14.18
N ILE A 86 6.19 -5.23 14.77
CA ILE A 86 6.54 -5.82 16.07
C ILE A 86 5.57 -5.35 17.15
N VAL A 87 5.23 -4.05 17.18
CA VAL A 87 4.29 -3.48 18.15
C VAL A 87 2.91 -4.11 18.00
N VAL A 88 2.40 -4.26 16.78
CA VAL A 88 1.11 -4.92 16.52
C VAL A 88 1.11 -6.35 17.05
N LEU A 89 2.14 -7.14 16.72
CA LEU A 89 2.26 -8.52 17.18
C LEU A 89 2.38 -8.60 18.71
N HIS A 90 3.12 -7.69 19.33
CA HIS A 90 3.26 -7.61 20.77
C HIS A 90 1.94 -7.26 21.47
N CYS A 91 1.21 -6.26 20.96
CA CYS A 91 -0.12 -5.88 21.41
C CYS A 91 -1.11 -7.04 21.27
N GLN A 92 -1.10 -7.76 20.14
CA GLN A 92 -1.95 -8.93 19.90
C GLN A 92 -1.66 -10.04 20.93
N LYS A 93 -0.39 -10.41 21.10
CA LYS A 93 0.03 -11.45 22.05
C LYS A 93 -0.39 -11.10 23.48
N LYS A 94 -0.21 -9.85 23.89
CA LYS A 94 -0.60 -9.38 25.23
C LYS A 94 -2.12 -9.33 25.41
N TYR A 95 -2.85 -8.86 24.40
CA TYR A 95 -4.31 -8.87 24.38
C TYR A 95 -4.88 -10.28 24.56
N MET A 96 -4.37 -11.26 23.79
CA MET A 96 -4.81 -12.65 23.91
C MET A 96 -4.51 -13.22 25.31
N ARG A 97 -3.30 -12.99 25.85
CA ARG A 97 -2.96 -13.45 27.20
C ARG A 97 -3.92 -12.92 28.27
N ILE A 98 -4.25 -11.63 28.22
CA ILE A 98 -5.16 -11.00 29.18
C ILE A 98 -6.60 -11.49 28.98
N LYS A 99 -7.03 -11.71 27.74
CA LYS A 99 -8.37 -12.24 27.42
C LYS A 99 -8.61 -13.62 28.04
N TYR A 100 -7.61 -14.50 28.04
CA TYR A 100 -7.73 -15.85 28.60
C TYR A 100 -7.37 -15.94 30.09
N THR A 101 -6.66 -14.95 30.65
CA THR A 101 -6.29 -14.94 32.06
C THR A 101 -7.27 -14.07 32.85
N ASN A 102 -8.28 -14.68 33.49
CA ASN A 102 -9.36 -13.93 34.17
C ASN A 102 -8.94 -13.17 35.46
N LYS A 103 -7.64 -13.04 35.75
CA LYS A 103 -7.10 -12.47 37.00
C LYS A 103 -6.71 -10.98 36.92
N ARG A 104 -6.94 -10.29 35.80
CA ARG A 104 -6.53 -8.87 35.63
C ARG A 104 -7.66 -7.87 35.90
N THR A 105 -7.29 -6.68 36.37
CA THR A 105 -8.21 -5.56 36.65
C THR A 105 -8.94 -5.10 35.41
N LEU A 106 -10.14 -4.52 35.57
CA LEU A 106 -10.96 -4.05 34.46
C LEU A 106 -10.22 -2.99 33.60
N ASN A 107 -9.50 -2.07 34.25
CA ASN A 107 -8.72 -1.02 33.59
C ASN A 107 -7.60 -1.60 32.71
N GLU A 108 -6.89 -2.62 33.17
CA GLU A 108 -5.83 -3.27 32.37
C GLU A 108 -6.39 -3.95 31.12
N ARG A 109 -7.58 -4.57 31.22
CA ARG A 109 -8.26 -5.17 30.08
C ARG A 109 -8.70 -4.12 29.06
N TYR A 110 -9.26 -3.01 29.53
CA TYR A 110 -9.74 -1.93 28.67
C TYR A 110 -8.58 -1.30 27.87
N GLN A 111 -7.50 -0.91 28.54
CA GLN A 111 -6.37 -0.27 27.87
C GLN A 111 -5.64 -1.21 26.91
N THR A 112 -5.47 -2.49 27.27
CA THR A 112 -4.85 -3.45 26.34
C THR A 112 -5.73 -3.66 25.10
N LYS A 113 -7.06 -3.71 25.28
CA LYS A 113 -8.01 -3.79 24.16
C LYS A 113 -7.93 -2.55 23.27
N GLU A 114 -7.88 -1.36 23.86
CA GLU A 114 -7.75 -0.10 23.13
C GLU A 114 -6.42 -0.06 22.36
N ALA A 115 -5.29 -0.27 23.02
CA ALA A 115 -3.97 -0.25 22.38
C ALA A 115 -3.87 -1.26 21.22
N TYR A 116 -4.42 -2.46 21.37
CA TYR A 116 -4.49 -3.44 20.29
C TYR A 116 -5.43 -3.00 19.15
N SER A 117 -6.58 -2.43 19.48
CA SER A 117 -7.51 -1.90 18.47
C SER A 117 -6.87 -0.79 17.64
N VAL A 118 -6.16 0.13 18.28
CA VAL A 118 -5.41 1.20 17.59
C VAL A 118 -4.31 0.61 16.72
N ALA A 119 -3.46 -0.25 17.28
CA ALA A 119 -2.36 -0.87 16.54
C ALA A 119 -2.88 -1.64 15.31
N LYS A 120 -3.98 -2.37 15.45
CA LYS A 120 -4.61 -3.09 14.33
C LYS A 120 -5.17 -2.14 13.27
N ALA A 121 -5.80 -1.04 13.66
CA ALA A 121 -6.32 -0.02 12.75
C ALA A 121 -5.21 0.70 11.96
N MET A 122 -3.98 0.74 12.49
CA MET A 122 -2.83 1.34 11.82
C MET A 122 -2.17 0.43 10.77
N ILE A 123 -2.39 -0.90 10.79
CA ILE A 123 -1.76 -1.84 9.83
C ILE A 123 -2.01 -1.45 8.37
N PRO A 124 -3.26 -1.14 7.93
CA PRO A 124 -3.51 -0.77 6.54
C PRO A 124 -2.79 0.53 6.16
N ALA A 125 -2.76 1.50 7.09
CA ALA A 125 -2.06 2.76 6.89
C ALA A 125 -0.55 2.53 6.74
N TYR A 126 0.06 1.70 7.59
CA TYR A 126 1.48 1.36 7.51
C TYR A 126 1.85 0.61 6.24
N ALA A 127 1.03 -0.36 5.81
CA ALA A 127 1.28 -1.10 4.59
C ALA A 127 1.15 -0.19 3.36
N CYS A 128 0.14 0.67 3.30
CA CYS A 128 0.00 1.65 2.23
C CYS A 128 1.16 2.66 2.22
N ASN A 129 1.54 3.17 3.40
CA ASN A 129 2.67 4.08 3.57
C ASN A 129 3.96 3.45 3.05
N MET A 130 4.24 2.19 3.39
CA MET A 130 5.44 1.51 2.92
C MET A 130 5.50 1.34 1.42
N VAL A 131 4.39 0.97 0.77
CA VAL A 131 4.35 0.90 -0.69
C VAL A 131 4.77 2.23 -1.28
N CYS A 132 4.12 3.33 -0.88
CA CYS A 132 4.45 4.66 -1.36
C CYS A 132 5.90 5.08 -1.04
N LYS A 133 6.41 4.75 0.15
CA LYS A 133 7.80 5.01 0.52
C LYS A 133 8.79 4.22 -0.32
N MET A 134 8.49 2.97 -0.69
CA MET A 134 9.30 2.22 -1.67
C MET A 134 9.33 2.94 -3.01
N LEU A 135 8.21 3.49 -3.48
CA LEU A 135 8.18 4.29 -4.71
C LEU A 135 9.06 5.55 -4.57
N CYS A 136 8.92 6.27 -3.45
CA CYS A 136 9.74 7.44 -3.15
C CYS A 136 11.25 7.10 -3.09
N MET A 137 11.61 5.96 -2.48
CA MET A 137 12.98 5.46 -2.42
C MET A 137 13.52 5.20 -3.82
N CYS A 138 12.77 4.50 -4.66
CA CYS A 138 13.16 4.24 -6.05
C CYS A 138 13.30 5.54 -6.85
N CYS A 139 12.35 6.48 -6.74
CA CYS A 139 12.46 7.79 -7.38
C CYS A 139 13.70 8.55 -6.93
N ASN A 140 14.02 8.52 -5.63
CA ASN A 140 15.21 9.17 -5.08
C ASN A 140 16.49 8.54 -5.65
N TRP A 141 16.56 7.21 -5.75
CA TRP A 141 17.72 6.53 -6.33
C TRP A 141 17.87 6.77 -7.82
N ILE A 142 16.77 6.81 -8.59
CA ILE A 142 16.79 7.17 -10.01
C ILE A 142 17.33 8.59 -10.19
N TYR A 143 16.87 9.53 -9.34
CA TYR A 143 17.35 10.91 -9.35
C TYR A 143 18.87 11.00 -9.08
N ILE A 144 19.35 10.33 -8.02
CA ILE A 144 20.77 10.29 -7.64
C ILE A 144 21.64 9.61 -8.71
N SER A 145 21.11 8.60 -9.42
CA SER A 145 21.87 7.80 -10.40
C SER A 145 22.18 8.53 -11.72
N GLY A 146 21.73 9.77 -11.90
CA GLY A 146 22.11 10.59 -13.05
C GLY A 146 20.98 11.41 -13.67
N PHE A 147 19.73 11.22 -13.25
CA PHE A 147 18.61 12.04 -13.71
C PHE A 147 18.70 13.50 -13.26
N HIS A 148 19.52 13.81 -12.25
CA HIS A 148 19.82 15.19 -11.87
C HIS A 148 20.47 16.02 -12.99
N LYS A 149 21.07 15.36 -13.99
CA LYS A 149 21.70 16.01 -15.15
C LYS A 149 20.69 16.53 -16.19
N LEU A 150 19.44 16.08 -16.14
CA LEU A 150 18.38 16.60 -17.01
C LEU A 150 17.95 18.00 -16.53
N HIS A 151 17.94 18.98 -17.43
CA HIS A 151 17.44 20.33 -17.13
C HIS A 151 16.00 20.26 -16.61
N GLY A 152 15.77 20.74 -15.40
CA GLY A 152 14.46 20.72 -14.74
C GLY A 152 14.10 19.43 -14.01
N GLY A 153 14.94 18.39 -14.05
CA GLY A 153 14.68 17.10 -13.39
C GLY A 153 14.41 17.24 -11.90
N TYR A 154 15.15 18.10 -11.20
CA TYR A 154 14.95 18.35 -9.76
C TYR A 154 13.51 18.76 -9.42
N GLY A 155 12.94 19.73 -10.15
CA GLY A 155 11.60 20.23 -9.87
C GLY A 155 10.52 19.17 -10.09
N VAL A 156 10.67 18.33 -11.11
CA VAL A 156 9.74 17.22 -11.38
C VAL A 156 9.80 16.18 -10.26
N PHE A 157 11.00 15.76 -9.84
CA PHE A 157 11.16 14.79 -8.75
C PHE A 157 10.69 15.35 -7.41
N GLU A 158 10.94 16.62 -7.11
CA GLU A 158 10.43 17.27 -5.91
C GLU A 158 8.89 17.32 -5.90
N ALA A 159 8.26 17.66 -7.04
CA ALA A 159 6.81 17.67 -7.16
C ALA A 159 6.20 16.26 -6.97
N ILE A 160 6.76 15.25 -7.64
CA ILE A 160 6.33 13.84 -7.48
C ILE A 160 6.45 13.43 -6.00
N TYR A 161 7.57 13.75 -5.38
CA TYR A 161 7.82 13.42 -3.99
C TYR A 161 6.82 14.08 -3.04
N ILE A 162 6.53 15.39 -3.22
CA ILE A 162 5.53 16.10 -2.43
C ILE A 162 4.14 15.48 -2.61
N LEU A 163 3.73 15.19 -3.86
CA LEU A 163 2.43 14.59 -4.16
C LEU A 163 2.27 13.20 -3.53
N LEU A 164 3.30 12.35 -3.61
CA LEU A 164 3.30 11.03 -2.97
C LEU A 164 3.15 11.16 -1.44
N ASN A 165 3.81 12.14 -0.82
CA ASN A 165 3.69 12.37 0.61
C ASN A 165 2.30 12.85 1.02
N ILE A 166 1.72 13.79 0.27
CA ILE A 166 0.33 14.26 0.51
C ILE A 166 -0.63 13.08 0.37
N PHE A 167 -0.46 12.26 -0.66
CA PHE A 167 -1.27 11.06 -0.89
C PHE A 167 -1.16 10.08 0.28
N VAL A 168 0.06 9.78 0.74
CA VAL A 168 0.31 8.93 1.92
C VAL A 168 -0.38 9.47 3.16
N CYS A 169 -0.25 10.77 3.43
CA CYS A 169 -0.89 11.40 4.59
C CYS A 169 -2.42 11.29 4.51
N GLY A 170 -2.99 11.60 3.35
CA GLY A 170 -4.43 11.57 3.13
C GLY A 170 -5.00 10.15 3.25
N VAL A 171 -4.40 9.20 2.54
CA VAL A 171 -4.85 7.80 2.53
C VAL A 171 -4.60 7.12 3.88
N GLY A 172 -3.42 7.33 4.48
CA GLY A 172 -3.07 6.81 5.80
C GLY A 172 -4.01 7.33 6.89
N SER A 173 -4.27 8.64 6.91
CA SER A 173 -5.24 9.25 7.84
C SER A 173 -6.65 8.72 7.62
N SER A 174 -7.04 8.52 6.35
CA SER A 174 -8.36 7.97 6.01
C SER A 174 -8.53 6.53 6.50
N PHE A 175 -7.54 5.66 6.28
CA PHE A 175 -7.56 4.29 6.79
C PHE A 175 -7.57 4.26 8.31
N PHE A 176 -6.76 5.09 8.96
CA PHE A 176 -6.71 5.18 10.41
C PHE A 176 -8.06 5.62 10.98
N LEU A 177 -8.68 6.67 10.44
CA LEU A 177 -9.99 7.15 10.86
C LEU A 177 -11.09 6.12 10.59
N ALA A 178 -11.01 5.39 9.47
CA ALA A 178 -11.98 4.35 9.13
C ALA A 178 -11.90 3.15 10.08
N GLY A 179 -10.70 2.82 10.57
CA GLY A 179 -10.48 1.74 11.54
C GLY A 179 -10.67 2.11 13.01
N HIS A 180 -10.76 3.41 13.35
CA HIS A 180 -10.76 3.90 14.73
C HIS A 180 -12.11 4.52 15.16
N ASP A 181 -13.05 3.69 15.59
CA ASP A 181 -14.43 4.08 15.92
C ASP A 181 -14.55 5.25 16.90
N GLN A 182 -13.77 5.24 17.99
CA GLN A 182 -13.85 6.30 19.01
C GLN A 182 -13.41 7.67 18.46
N LEU A 183 -12.39 7.69 17.61
CA LEU A 183 -11.87 8.93 17.02
C LEU A 183 -12.87 9.46 16.00
N ARG A 184 -13.46 8.58 15.19
CA ARG A 184 -14.56 8.92 14.27
C ARG A 184 -15.76 9.50 15.00
N ALA A 185 -16.17 8.92 16.13
CA ALA A 185 -17.27 9.45 16.94
C ALA A 185 -16.96 10.86 17.50
N ARG A 186 -15.75 11.07 18.02
CA ARG A 186 -15.30 12.40 18.50
C ARG A 186 -15.23 13.42 17.36
N LEU A 187 -14.67 13.04 16.21
CA LEU A 187 -14.58 13.90 15.04
C LEU A 187 -15.96 14.27 14.50
N SER A 188 -16.89 13.31 14.44
CA SER A 188 -18.28 13.57 14.05
C SER A 188 -18.95 14.58 14.97
N LYS A 189 -18.71 14.49 16.29
CA LYS A 189 -19.22 15.46 17.27
C LYS A 189 -18.65 16.86 17.03
N ILE A 190 -17.34 16.97 16.80
CA ILE A 190 -16.68 18.26 16.48
C ILE A 190 -17.24 18.85 15.18
N MET A 191 -17.49 18.02 14.17
CA MET A 191 -18.04 18.44 12.88
C MET A 191 -19.57 18.64 12.90
N GLY A 192 -20.25 18.49 14.04
CA GLY A 192 -21.71 18.60 14.14
C GLY A 192 -22.49 17.55 13.33
N ARG A 193 -21.85 16.44 12.93
CA ARG A 193 -22.50 15.36 12.16
C ARG A 193 -23.12 14.34 13.11
N LYS A 194 -24.35 13.90 12.82
CA LYS A 194 -24.97 12.76 13.52
C LYS A 194 -24.15 11.51 13.23
N VAL A 195 -23.63 10.87 14.28
CA VAL A 195 -22.92 9.59 14.16
C VAL A 195 -23.93 8.52 13.72
N PRO A 196 -23.72 7.82 12.61
CA PRO A 196 -24.56 6.68 12.25
C PRO A 196 -24.50 5.65 13.38
N THR A 197 -25.65 5.31 13.95
CA THR A 197 -25.77 4.36 15.07
C THR A 197 -25.34 2.94 14.69
N THR A 198 -25.33 2.63 13.39
CA THR A 198 -24.85 1.38 12.82
C THR A 198 -23.34 1.42 12.63
N VAL A 199 -22.61 0.82 13.58
CA VAL A 199 -21.19 0.50 13.44
C VAL A 199 -21.07 -0.62 12.42
N VAL A 200 -20.89 -0.27 11.14
CA VAL A 200 -20.47 -1.26 10.15
C VAL A 200 -19.03 -1.62 10.49
N PRO A 201 -18.72 -2.89 10.85
CA PRO A 201 -17.36 -3.28 11.16
C PRO A 201 -16.49 -3.01 9.94
N PHE A 202 -15.44 -2.21 10.13
CA PHE A 202 -14.47 -1.93 9.09
C PHE A 202 -13.79 -3.26 8.69
N ARG A 203 -14.24 -3.84 7.57
CA ARG A 203 -13.59 -4.98 6.95
C ARG A 203 -12.35 -4.43 6.26
N ALA A 204 -11.19 -4.62 6.87
CA ALA A 204 -9.92 -4.20 6.28
C ALA A 204 -9.86 -4.67 4.82
N PRO A 205 -9.65 -3.77 3.85
CA PRO A 205 -9.70 -4.13 2.46
C PRO A 205 -8.36 -4.80 2.10
N GLY A 206 -8.20 -6.06 2.52
CA GLY A 206 -7.01 -6.84 2.17
C GLY A 206 -6.79 -6.88 0.65
N GLU A 207 -7.87 -6.83 -0.12
CA GLU A 207 -7.87 -6.80 -1.58
C GLU A 207 -7.45 -5.43 -2.15
N THR A 208 -7.91 -4.31 -1.59
CA THR A 208 -7.52 -2.97 -2.09
C THR A 208 -6.06 -2.66 -1.80
N LEU A 209 -5.52 -3.16 -0.68
CA LEU A 209 -4.10 -3.01 -0.33
C LEU A 209 -3.18 -3.86 -1.21
N LEU A 210 -3.62 -5.07 -1.56
CA LEU A 210 -2.95 -5.92 -2.55
C LEU A 210 -3.01 -5.28 -3.96
N VAL A 211 -4.17 -4.76 -4.36
CA VAL A 211 -4.34 -4.09 -5.66
C VAL A 211 -3.49 -2.83 -5.76
N LEU A 212 -3.42 -2.00 -4.72
CA LEU A 212 -2.56 -0.80 -4.74
C LEU A 212 -1.05 -1.15 -4.75
N SER A 213 -0.64 -2.21 -4.05
CA SER A 213 0.75 -2.67 -4.08
C SER A 213 1.12 -3.34 -5.39
N VAL A 214 0.20 -4.09 -6.02
CA VAL A 214 0.37 -4.68 -7.36
C VAL A 214 0.34 -3.59 -8.44
N VAL A 215 -0.56 -2.61 -8.38
CA VAL A 215 -0.60 -1.47 -9.31
C VAL A 215 0.67 -0.62 -9.20
N ALA A 216 1.18 -0.40 -7.98
CA ALA A 216 2.47 0.22 -7.76
C ALA A 216 3.62 -0.61 -8.35
N LEU A 217 3.69 -1.92 -8.07
CA LEU A 217 4.71 -2.81 -8.65
C LEU A 217 4.63 -2.90 -10.18
N CYS A 218 3.43 -2.92 -10.76
CA CYS A 218 3.21 -2.90 -12.21
C CYS A 218 3.62 -1.55 -12.81
N ALA A 219 3.26 -0.42 -12.19
CA ALA A 219 3.71 0.89 -12.63
C ALA A 219 5.25 1.00 -12.59
N PHE A 220 5.92 0.37 -11.62
CA PHE A 220 7.38 0.30 -11.53
C PHE A 220 8.01 -0.65 -12.56
N ALA A 221 7.41 -1.82 -12.79
CA ALA A 221 7.84 -2.74 -13.85
C ALA A 221 7.65 -2.13 -15.25
N HIS A 222 6.72 -1.17 -15.41
CA HIS A 222 6.52 -0.40 -16.63
C HIS A 222 7.41 0.86 -16.73
N PHE A 223 8.02 1.32 -15.63
CA PHE A 223 8.88 2.53 -15.62
C PHE A 223 10.35 2.23 -15.94
N GLU A 224 10.80 0.96 -15.93
CA GLU A 224 12.17 0.59 -16.31
C GLU A 224 12.49 0.79 -17.81
N GLN A 225 11.50 1.13 -18.63
CA GLN A 225 11.70 1.48 -20.04
C GLN A 225 11.11 2.87 -20.29
N GLY A 226 11.96 3.90 -20.20
CA GLY A 226 11.61 5.33 -20.33
C GLY A 226 11.17 5.80 -21.73
N ALA A 227 10.54 4.93 -22.50
CA ALA A 227 9.77 5.25 -23.69
C ALA A 227 8.52 4.37 -23.62
N SER A 228 7.35 4.87 -24.06
CA SER A 228 6.26 3.96 -24.46
C SER A 228 6.90 2.80 -25.22
N PRO A 229 6.81 1.54 -24.73
CA PRO A 229 7.56 0.45 -25.32
C PRO A 229 7.30 0.50 -26.81
N ALA A 230 8.38 0.55 -27.59
CA ALA A 230 8.27 0.60 -29.03
C ALA A 230 7.22 -0.45 -29.43
N PRO A 231 6.21 -0.08 -30.24
CA PRO A 231 5.15 -0.99 -30.62
C PRO A 231 5.77 -2.35 -30.94
N LEU A 232 5.26 -3.43 -30.34
CA LEU A 232 5.76 -4.78 -30.59
C LEU A 232 5.99 -4.93 -32.09
N THR A 233 7.22 -5.29 -32.48
CA THR A 233 7.55 -5.48 -33.90
C THR A 233 6.59 -6.51 -34.49
N ALA A 234 6.24 -6.37 -35.78
CA ALA A 234 5.33 -7.29 -36.45
C ALA A 234 5.78 -8.76 -36.28
N GLU A 235 7.09 -9.00 -36.27
CA GLU A 235 7.70 -10.31 -36.02
C GLU A 235 7.39 -10.84 -34.62
N LYS A 236 7.55 -10.04 -33.56
CA LYS A 236 7.23 -10.46 -32.19
C LYS A 236 5.73 -10.68 -31.99
N LYS A 237 4.88 -9.89 -32.65
CA LYS A 237 3.42 -10.12 -32.65
C LYS A 237 3.07 -11.45 -33.31
N ALA A 238 3.67 -11.75 -34.46
CA ALA A 238 3.49 -13.03 -35.15
C ALA A 238 3.97 -14.21 -34.30
N GLU A 239 5.12 -14.09 -33.62
CA GLU A 239 5.65 -15.13 -32.73
C GLU A 239 4.72 -15.40 -31.53
N ILE A 240 4.22 -14.35 -30.88
CA ILE A 240 3.27 -14.48 -29.77
C ILE A 240 1.96 -15.10 -30.25
N LYS A 241 1.45 -14.67 -31.41
CA LYS A 241 0.23 -15.23 -32.02
C LYS A 241 0.39 -16.72 -32.32
N ALA A 242 1.52 -17.13 -32.89
CA ALA A 242 1.81 -18.54 -33.18
C ALA A 242 1.85 -19.39 -31.90
N LYS A 243 2.53 -18.92 -30.85
CA LYS A 243 2.58 -19.61 -29.54
C LYS A 243 1.21 -19.74 -28.88
N ILE A 244 0.34 -18.73 -29.02
CA ILE A 244 -1.03 -18.81 -28.51
C ILE A 244 -1.85 -19.79 -29.34
N GLN A 245 -1.73 -19.78 -30.67
CA GLN A 245 -2.41 -20.73 -31.54
C GLN A 245 -2.01 -22.19 -31.27
N GLU A 246 -0.73 -22.45 -31.03
CA GLU A 246 -0.22 -23.77 -30.63
C GLU A 246 -0.89 -24.25 -29.34
N LYS A 247 -1.00 -23.39 -28.33
CA LYS A 247 -1.69 -23.70 -27.07
C LYS A 247 -3.21 -23.82 -27.22
N LEU A 248 -3.83 -23.03 -28.10
CA LEU A 248 -5.26 -23.13 -28.37
C LEU A 248 -5.59 -24.48 -29.00
N ALA A 249 -4.74 -25.00 -29.88
CA ALA A 249 -4.94 -26.29 -30.53
C ALA A 249 -5.02 -27.48 -29.55
N THR A 250 -4.55 -27.33 -28.30
CA THR A 250 -4.67 -28.37 -27.26
C THR A 250 -5.99 -28.32 -26.49
N LEU A 251 -6.84 -27.32 -26.71
CA LEU A 251 -8.11 -27.13 -26.00
C LEU A 251 -9.29 -27.76 -26.73
N SER A 252 -10.45 -27.80 -26.09
CA SER A 252 -11.70 -28.21 -26.71
C SER A 252 -12.09 -27.32 -27.91
N PRO A 253 -12.87 -27.81 -28.89
CA PRO A 253 -13.28 -27.02 -30.07
C PRO A 253 -14.02 -25.72 -29.72
N GLU A 254 -14.82 -25.74 -28.64
CA GLU A 254 -15.52 -24.56 -28.12
C GLU A 254 -14.54 -23.53 -27.56
N ALA A 255 -13.54 -23.98 -26.79
CA ALA A 255 -12.46 -23.14 -26.28
C ALA A 255 -11.54 -22.60 -27.38
N GLN A 256 -11.27 -23.39 -28.42
CA GLN A 256 -10.54 -22.94 -29.62
C GLN A 256 -11.28 -21.81 -30.33
N THR A 257 -12.59 -21.96 -30.53
CA THR A 257 -13.45 -20.96 -31.18
C THR A 257 -13.49 -19.65 -30.38
N ALA A 258 -13.65 -19.75 -29.06
CA ALA A 258 -13.62 -18.61 -28.16
C ALA A 258 -12.23 -17.93 -28.14
N GLY A 259 -11.15 -18.71 -28.07
CA GLY A 259 -9.78 -18.21 -28.12
C GLY A 259 -9.44 -17.47 -29.42
N ASN A 260 -9.90 -17.98 -30.56
CA ASN A 260 -9.76 -17.31 -31.84
C ASN A 260 -10.56 -16.00 -31.91
N SER A 261 -11.75 -15.97 -31.31
CA SER A 261 -12.56 -14.74 -31.22
C SER A 261 -11.89 -13.68 -30.34
N ILE A 262 -11.22 -14.10 -29.26
CA ILE A 262 -10.42 -13.22 -28.41
C ILE A 262 -9.23 -12.66 -29.20
N LEU A 263 -8.49 -13.49 -29.93
CA LEU A 263 -7.38 -13.03 -30.79
C LEU A 263 -7.86 -12.01 -31.83
N ALA A 264 -8.99 -12.27 -32.49
CA ALA A 264 -9.59 -11.34 -33.44
C ALA A 264 -9.98 -10.00 -32.77
N ALA A 265 -10.48 -10.04 -31.53
CA ALA A 265 -10.80 -8.82 -30.78
C ALA A 265 -9.54 -7.99 -30.43
N PHE A 266 -8.41 -8.63 -30.14
CA PHE A 266 -7.12 -7.94 -29.94
C PHE A 266 -6.61 -7.28 -31.23
N GLU A 267 -6.79 -7.94 -32.38
CA GLU A 267 -6.38 -7.40 -33.69
C GLU A 267 -7.28 -6.26 -34.15
N ALA A 268 -8.60 -6.39 -33.99
CA ALA A 268 -9.57 -5.38 -34.41
C ALA A 268 -9.49 -4.08 -33.59
N ASN A 269 -8.96 -4.15 -32.36
CA ASN A 269 -8.90 -3.03 -31.42
C ASN A 269 -7.45 -2.66 -31.07
N GLU A 270 -6.52 -2.87 -32.00
CA GLU A 270 -5.10 -2.57 -31.78
C GLU A 270 -4.90 -1.09 -31.35
N GLY A 271 -4.25 -0.89 -30.20
CA GLY A 271 -4.03 0.44 -29.62
C GLY A 271 -5.18 1.01 -28.79
N ASN A 272 -6.34 0.33 -28.72
CA ASN A 272 -7.48 0.74 -27.89
C ASN A 272 -7.80 -0.32 -26.83
N MET A 273 -7.15 -0.21 -25.66
CA MET A 273 -7.25 -1.19 -24.58
C MET A 273 -8.66 -1.32 -23.98
N GLU A 274 -9.44 -0.22 -23.94
CA GLU A 274 -10.80 -0.25 -23.41
C GLU A 274 -11.77 -1.00 -24.34
N ALA A 275 -11.64 -0.80 -25.65
CA ALA A 275 -12.43 -1.52 -26.64
C ALA A 275 -12.10 -3.03 -26.64
N THR A 276 -10.82 -3.39 -26.59
CA THR A 276 -10.37 -4.78 -26.45
C THR A 276 -10.93 -5.42 -25.18
N LYS A 277 -10.84 -4.73 -24.03
CA LYS A 277 -11.37 -5.24 -22.76
C LYS A 277 -12.87 -5.52 -22.86
N SER A 278 -13.64 -4.57 -23.39
CA SER A 278 -15.09 -4.70 -23.54
C SER A 278 -15.48 -5.85 -24.46
N ALA A 279 -14.77 -6.03 -25.58
CA ALA A 279 -14.99 -7.14 -26.50
C ALA A 279 -14.68 -8.50 -25.86
N VAL A 280 -13.56 -8.61 -25.14
CA VAL A 280 -13.18 -9.84 -24.43
C VAL A 280 -14.16 -10.18 -23.31
N GLU A 281 -14.61 -9.20 -22.52
CA GLU A 281 -15.63 -9.41 -21.48
C GLU A 281 -16.95 -9.90 -22.07
N SER A 282 -17.37 -9.34 -23.20
CA SER A 282 -18.56 -9.82 -23.94
C SER A 282 -18.41 -11.28 -24.36
N ILE A 283 -17.26 -11.67 -24.93
CA ILE A 283 -16.98 -13.06 -25.32
C ILE A 283 -17.03 -13.97 -24.09
N PHE A 284 -16.31 -13.63 -23.01
CA PHE A 284 -16.25 -14.44 -21.79
C PHE A 284 -17.61 -14.61 -21.10
N SER A 285 -18.49 -13.61 -21.18
CA SER A 285 -19.82 -13.66 -20.56
C SER A 285 -20.71 -14.76 -21.14
N GLY A 286 -20.51 -15.11 -22.41
CA GLY A 286 -21.27 -16.16 -23.10
C GLY A 286 -20.71 -17.57 -22.97
N LEU A 287 -19.54 -17.76 -22.34
CA LEU A 287 -18.88 -19.06 -22.26
C LEU A 287 -19.30 -19.85 -21.01
N SER A 288 -19.32 -21.17 -21.15
CA SER A 288 -19.45 -22.11 -20.03
C SER A 288 -18.25 -22.06 -19.08
N ASP A 289 -18.42 -22.47 -17.83
CA ASP A 289 -17.35 -22.42 -16.83
C ASP A 289 -16.20 -23.39 -17.14
N SER A 290 -16.49 -24.52 -17.80
CA SER A 290 -15.48 -25.45 -18.30
C SER A 290 -14.58 -24.78 -19.34
N VAL A 291 -15.17 -24.10 -20.33
CA VAL A 291 -14.42 -23.38 -21.38
C VAL A 291 -13.61 -22.23 -20.78
N LYS A 292 -14.16 -21.50 -19.79
CA LYS A 292 -13.42 -20.47 -19.06
C LYS A 292 -12.20 -21.04 -18.31
N ALA A 293 -12.31 -22.23 -17.74
CA ALA A 293 -11.21 -22.89 -17.05
C ALA A 293 -10.12 -23.35 -18.02
N GLU A 294 -10.51 -23.92 -19.17
CA GLU A 294 -9.58 -24.29 -20.25
C GLU A 294 -8.80 -23.09 -20.77
N LEU A 295 -9.49 -21.98 -21.07
CA LEU A 295 -8.83 -20.73 -21.52
C LEU A 295 -7.92 -20.11 -20.46
N LYS A 296 -8.22 -20.27 -19.17
CA LYS A 296 -7.32 -19.83 -18.08
C LYS A 296 -6.06 -20.67 -17.98
N SER A 297 -6.09 -21.95 -18.37
CA SER A 297 -4.94 -22.85 -18.27
C SER A 297 -3.79 -22.48 -19.22
N ILE A 298 -4.09 -21.82 -20.34
CA ILE A 298 -3.09 -21.42 -21.34
C ILE A 298 -2.47 -20.05 -21.08
N LEU A 299 -3.05 -19.26 -20.15
CA LEU A 299 -2.52 -17.96 -19.74
C LEU A 299 -1.21 -18.11 -18.94
N PRO A 300 -0.29 -17.14 -19.03
CA PRO A 300 0.89 -17.12 -18.18
C PRO A 300 0.49 -17.04 -16.69
N PRO A 301 1.24 -17.67 -15.77
CA PRO A 301 0.96 -17.64 -14.34
C PRO A 301 0.84 -16.20 -13.84
N GLY A 302 -0.31 -15.87 -13.24
CA GLY A 302 -0.61 -14.52 -12.71
C GLY A 302 -1.47 -13.63 -13.62
N ALA A 303 -1.80 -14.05 -14.84
CA ALA A 303 -2.80 -13.38 -15.66
C ALA A 303 -4.22 -13.86 -15.29
N HIS A 304 -5.12 -12.93 -14.96
CA HIS A 304 -6.52 -13.23 -14.68
C HIS A 304 -7.45 -12.41 -15.59
N PHE A 305 -8.32 -13.10 -16.34
CA PHE A 305 -9.43 -12.45 -17.03
C PHE A 305 -10.53 -12.06 -16.02
N GLY A 306 -10.74 -10.75 -15.82
CA GLY A 306 -12.03 -10.18 -15.41
C GLY A 306 -12.67 -10.69 -14.11
N GLY A 307 -11.94 -10.76 -12.99
CA GLY A 307 -12.46 -11.30 -11.73
C GLY A 307 -13.18 -10.31 -10.80
N HIS A 308 -14.38 -9.84 -11.15
CA HIS A 308 -15.36 -9.31 -10.19
C HIS A 308 -16.77 -9.84 -10.49
N HIS A 309 -17.09 -11.04 -9.99
CA HIS A 309 -18.47 -11.39 -9.68
C HIS A 309 -18.52 -12.29 -8.44
N ARG A 310 -19.19 -11.78 -7.41
CA ARG A 310 -19.47 -12.45 -6.14
C ARG A 310 -20.80 -13.18 -6.30
N THR A 311 -20.80 -14.50 -6.20
CA THR A 311 -22.04 -15.28 -6.04
C THR A 311 -22.59 -14.99 -4.65
N THR A 312 -23.73 -14.29 -4.59
CA THR A 312 -24.55 -14.20 -3.38
C THR A 312 -25.32 -15.49 -3.24
N THR A 313 -25.02 -16.26 -2.19
CA THR A 313 -25.87 -17.36 -1.73
C THR A 313 -27.21 -16.79 -1.25
N PRO A 314 -28.38 -17.27 -1.71
CA PRO A 314 -29.64 -16.89 -1.08
C PRO A 314 -29.74 -17.59 0.28
N SER A 315 -29.96 -16.83 1.34
CA SER A 315 -30.39 -17.37 2.63
C SER A 315 -31.88 -17.72 2.55
N ALA A 316 -32.23 -18.89 3.09
CA ALA A 316 -33.59 -19.33 3.36
C ALA A 316 -34.33 -18.37 4.30
#